data_AF-A0A2V8QVI8-F1
#
_entry.id   AF-A0A2V8QVI8-F1
#
_cell.length_a   1.000
_cell.length_b   1.000
_cell.length_c   1.000
_cell.angle_alpha   90.00
_cell.angle_beta   90.00
_cell.angle_gamma   90.00
#
_symmetry.space_group_name_H-M   'P 1'
#
loop_
_entity.id
_entity.type
_entity.pdbx_description
1 polymer ?
#
loop_
_entity_poly.entity_id
_entity_poly.type
_entity_poly.pdbx_seq_one_letter_code
_entity_poly.pdbx_strand_id
1 'polypeptide(L)'
;MTCRCIFGSASRAEARRRGRRAARAGYTNPSDFCQLSPARFAVVSSRRRPTTKLFHLSSVMRDSESVSEKAAKPALRVRVAVVLASVVVALLIFEVFLRTVGYTYPVFYQPDEVRGYSLKPGIAGWYRKEGAAFVRINSDGLRDREHSKQKAPGTLRIAVVGDSYAEAFQVEQDKAFWSVMERRLGECPALAGRRVEVINFGVSGYGTAQELLTLREKVWDYSPDVVLLALTTNNDVLDNSRALKQTDEIPYFVLRGDQLVLDNSFRDTASFRLRDSALNRAGRWLRDHLRFVQAIHEAHAALKSKLAEWRERRAARQAKQNGGTPGGSGANAADSANAAGGAQGAPQEGVPTDELGAANMIYREPQDDVWRDAWRVTEKLLATMSDEVKSHGAKFFVVTLSNGIQVYPEAAAREAFARRVGAQDLFYAERRFKSLGEREGFTVFNLAPDLQSYADEHRVFLHGFGRELGNGHWNEEGHRVAGEMLAQWLCQQIADFGMRNAD
;
A
#
# COMPACT_ATOMS: atom_id res chain seq x y z
N MET A 1 14.81 85.59 -6.69
CA MET A 1 14.23 85.55 -8.04
C MET A 1 14.30 84.14 -8.57
N THR A 2 13.17 83.69 -9.11
CA THR A 2 12.91 82.39 -9.73
C THR A 2 14.02 81.90 -10.66
N CYS A 3 14.31 80.60 -10.63
CA CYS A 3 14.65 79.88 -11.87
C CYS A 3 14.12 78.45 -11.83
N ARG A 4 13.45 78.10 -12.92
CA ARG A 4 12.79 76.84 -13.26
C ARG A 4 13.82 75.88 -13.87
N CYS A 5 13.36 74.66 -14.18
CA CYS A 5 13.94 73.63 -15.06
C CYS A 5 14.70 72.49 -14.37
N ILE A 6 14.63 71.22 -14.78
CA ILE A 6 13.91 70.44 -15.80
C ILE A 6 14.06 68.97 -15.33
N PHE A 7 13.00 68.17 -15.30
CA PHE A 7 13.11 66.72 -15.05
C PHE A 7 13.43 66.00 -16.37
N GLY A 8 14.64 65.45 -16.47
CA GLY A 8 15.00 64.46 -17.48
C GLY A 8 14.35 63.11 -17.17
N SER A 9 13.75 62.51 -18.19
CA SER A 9 13.01 61.26 -18.17
C SER A 9 13.86 60.05 -17.75
N ALA A 10 13.70 59.59 -16.51
CA ALA A 10 14.07 58.23 -16.10
C ALA A 10 12.83 57.33 -16.17
N SER A 11 12.96 56.16 -16.79
CA SER A 11 11.84 55.22 -16.98
C SER A 11 11.32 54.68 -15.63
N ARG A 12 10.03 54.37 -15.55
CA ARG A 12 9.34 53.79 -14.37
C ARG A 12 10.00 52.49 -13.83
N ALA A 13 10.93 51.89 -14.56
CA ALA A 13 11.64 50.67 -14.17
C ALA A 13 12.78 50.91 -13.17
N GLU A 14 13.46 52.07 -13.21
CA GLU A 14 14.56 52.37 -12.28
C GLU A 14 14.09 52.80 -10.88
N ALA A 15 12.96 53.52 -10.81
CA ALA A 15 12.33 53.88 -9.54
C ALA A 15 11.85 52.64 -8.75
N ARG A 16 11.38 51.59 -9.45
CA ARG A 16 10.94 50.33 -8.82
C ARG A 16 12.09 49.45 -8.30
N ARG A 17 13.28 49.54 -8.90
CA ARG A 17 14.47 48.80 -8.43
C ARG A 17 15.06 49.38 -7.15
N ARG A 18 15.03 50.71 -6.96
CA ARG A 18 15.52 51.36 -5.74
C ARG A 18 14.59 51.15 -4.54
N GLY A 19 13.26 51.14 -4.75
CA GLY A 19 12.28 50.82 -3.70
C GLY A 19 12.39 49.39 -3.14
N ARG A 20 12.76 48.40 -3.97
CA ARG A 20 12.92 47.00 -3.52
C ARG A 20 14.19 46.73 -2.72
N ARG A 21 15.21 47.59 -2.81
CA ARG A 21 16.43 47.48 -1.98
C ARG A 21 16.25 48.08 -0.58
N ALA A 22 15.39 49.08 -0.41
CA ALA A 22 15.09 49.67 0.90
C ALA A 22 14.23 48.76 1.79
N ALA A 23 13.26 48.02 1.21
CA ALA A 23 12.40 47.10 1.98
C ALA A 23 13.15 45.84 2.47
N ARG A 24 14.31 45.50 1.90
CA ARG A 24 15.13 44.34 2.31
C ARG A 24 16.04 44.62 3.52
N ALA A 25 16.03 45.84 4.06
CA ALA A 25 16.84 46.25 5.21
C ALA A 25 15.99 46.68 6.44
N GLY A 26 14.66 46.55 6.41
CA GLY A 26 13.83 46.69 7.62
C GLY A 26 13.59 48.11 8.14
N TYR A 27 13.58 49.14 7.30
CA TYR A 27 13.31 50.53 7.70
C TYR A 27 11.97 51.04 7.13
N THR A 28 11.18 51.75 7.95
CA THR A 28 9.77 52.09 7.67
C THR A 28 9.48 53.55 7.30
N ASN A 29 10.48 54.43 7.08
CA ASN A 29 10.20 55.78 6.55
C ASN A 29 11.43 56.41 5.83
N PRO A 30 11.28 57.06 4.65
CA PRO A 30 12.39 57.65 3.92
C PRO A 30 12.47 59.16 4.16
N SER A 31 13.12 59.59 5.24
CA SER A 31 13.47 61.00 5.45
C SER A 31 14.76 61.25 6.24
N ASP A 32 15.60 60.24 6.46
CA ASP A 32 16.90 60.41 7.13
C ASP A 32 18.01 59.80 6.29
N PHE A 33 18.61 60.58 5.40
CA PHE A 33 20.01 60.42 4.98
C PHE A 33 20.44 61.68 4.23
N CYS A 34 20.76 62.72 4.99
CA CYS A 34 21.42 63.91 4.49
C CYS A 34 22.36 64.42 5.59
N GLN A 35 23.66 64.15 5.44
CA GLN A 35 24.76 65.00 5.91
C GLN A 35 26.08 64.24 5.71
N LEU A 36 26.89 64.72 4.76
CA LEU A 36 28.23 65.27 5.01
C LEU A 36 28.86 65.68 3.67
N SER A 37 29.36 66.91 3.65
CA SER A 37 29.83 67.68 2.48
C SER A 37 31.37 67.90 2.60
N PRO A 38 32.06 68.69 1.76
CA PRO A 38 33.14 68.22 0.88
C PRO A 38 34.45 69.03 1.00
N ALA A 39 35.48 68.72 0.18
CA ALA A 39 36.53 69.63 -0.38
C ALA A 39 37.78 68.80 -0.74
N ARG A 40 38.39 68.79 -1.94
CA ARG A 40 38.91 69.79 -2.93
C ARG A 40 40.45 69.64 -3.05
N PHE A 41 40.97 70.06 -4.20
CA PHE A 41 42.37 70.28 -4.63
C PHE A 41 43.13 69.04 -5.14
N ALA A 42 43.95 69.08 -6.21
CA ALA A 42 44.17 70.04 -7.29
C ALA A 42 45.10 69.37 -8.33
N VAL A 43 44.96 69.82 -9.58
CA VAL A 43 45.83 69.51 -10.72
C VAL A 43 47.03 70.45 -10.70
N VAL A 44 48.27 69.96 -10.91
CA VAL A 44 49.33 70.73 -11.59
C VAL A 44 50.26 69.78 -12.37
N SER A 45 50.48 70.11 -13.64
CA SER A 45 51.43 69.51 -14.56
C SER A 45 52.84 70.08 -14.39
N SER A 46 53.90 69.33 -14.74
CA SER A 46 54.97 69.90 -15.59
C SER A 46 55.84 68.81 -16.23
N ARG A 47 56.08 68.99 -17.53
CA ARG A 47 57.07 68.26 -18.34
C ARG A 47 58.46 68.85 -18.12
N ARG A 48 59.50 68.01 -18.07
CA ARG A 48 60.86 68.35 -18.53
C ARG A 48 61.48 67.14 -19.26
N ARG A 49 62.09 67.43 -20.41
CA ARG A 49 63.05 66.63 -21.21
C ARG A 49 64.26 67.56 -21.44
N PRO A 50 65.38 67.14 -22.07
CA PRO A 50 66.15 65.88 -22.01
C PRO A 50 67.68 66.14 -21.94
N THR A 51 68.55 65.12 -21.84
CA THR A 51 69.94 65.19 -22.38
C THR A 51 70.54 63.79 -22.64
N THR A 52 70.93 63.58 -23.92
CA THR A 52 72.11 62.86 -24.51
C THR A 52 72.63 61.53 -23.89
N LYS A 53 72.50 60.37 -24.59
CA LYS A 53 73.49 59.67 -25.48
C LYS A 53 74.77 59.19 -24.73
N LEU A 54 75.18 57.91 -24.71
CA LEU A 54 75.80 57.14 -25.81
C LEU A 54 76.22 55.69 -25.36
N PHE A 55 76.20 54.69 -26.28
CA PHE A 55 76.88 53.34 -26.34
C PHE A 55 76.69 52.32 -25.17
N HIS A 56 76.69 50.99 -25.29
CA HIS A 56 76.83 49.89 -26.28
C HIS A 56 76.37 48.62 -25.48
N LEU A 57 75.63 47.60 -25.94
CA LEU A 57 76.06 46.39 -26.68
C LEU A 57 74.94 45.32 -26.46
N SER A 58 74.51 44.70 -27.56
CA SER A 58 73.94 43.34 -27.75
C SER A 58 73.52 42.49 -26.53
N SER A 59 72.28 41.96 -26.56
CA SER A 59 72.01 40.50 -26.54
C SER A 59 70.51 40.19 -26.34
N VAL A 60 69.95 39.46 -27.31
CA VAL A 60 68.77 38.58 -27.24
C VAL A 60 67.41 39.22 -26.94
N MET A 61 66.69 39.51 -28.03
CA MET A 61 65.24 39.48 -28.09
C MET A 61 64.75 38.12 -27.57
N ARG A 62 63.99 38.16 -26.46
CA ARG A 62 63.12 37.06 -26.07
C ARG A 62 61.71 37.63 -26.17
N ASP A 63 61.13 37.50 -27.36
CA ASP A 63 59.73 37.84 -27.62
C ASP A 63 58.86 36.98 -26.69
N SER A 64 58.25 37.60 -25.68
CA SER A 64 57.15 36.97 -24.97
C SER A 64 55.89 37.17 -25.80
N GLU A 65 55.75 36.38 -26.87
CA GLU A 65 54.46 36.18 -27.49
C GLU A 65 53.55 35.50 -26.45
N SER A 66 52.63 36.28 -25.90
CA SER A 66 51.51 35.76 -25.15
C SER A 66 50.59 35.00 -26.11
N VAL A 67 50.84 33.71 -26.29
CA VAL A 67 49.91 32.81 -26.98
C VAL A 67 48.66 32.71 -26.10
N SER A 68 47.67 33.55 -26.40
CA SER A 68 46.31 33.35 -25.93
C SER A 68 45.74 32.17 -26.72
N GLU A 69 46.05 30.95 -26.28
CA GLU A 69 45.34 29.75 -26.71
C GLU A 69 43.88 29.91 -26.28
N LYS A 70 43.02 30.33 -27.23
CA LYS A 70 41.58 30.19 -27.07
C LYS A 70 41.29 28.70 -27.05
N ALA A 71 41.28 28.10 -25.85
CA ALA A 71 40.97 26.69 -25.64
C ALA A 71 39.73 26.33 -26.46
N ALA A 72 39.91 25.47 -27.47
CA ALA A 72 38.84 25.08 -28.36
C ALA A 72 37.71 24.49 -27.50
N LYS A 73 36.50 25.02 -27.70
CA LYS A 73 35.31 24.54 -27.00
C LYS A 73 35.23 23.01 -27.21
N PRO A 74 35.12 22.20 -26.14
CA PRO A 74 35.07 20.75 -26.29
C PRO A 74 33.89 20.39 -27.19
N ALA A 75 34.10 19.41 -28.07
CA ALA A 75 33.10 18.95 -29.02
C ALA A 75 31.78 18.63 -28.30
N LEU A 76 30.64 18.85 -28.95
CA LEU A 76 29.31 18.61 -28.36
C LEU A 76 29.19 17.21 -27.75
N ARG A 77 29.78 16.19 -28.39
CA ARG A 77 29.83 14.80 -27.89
C ARG A 77 30.50 14.69 -26.51
N VAL A 78 31.59 15.42 -26.28
CA VAL A 78 32.31 15.44 -24.99
C VAL A 78 31.43 16.10 -23.92
N ARG A 79 30.75 17.19 -24.24
CA ARG A 79 29.85 17.87 -23.29
C ARG A 79 28.67 16.99 -22.91
N VAL A 80 28.04 16.35 -23.90
CA VAL A 80 26.94 15.41 -23.67
C VAL A 80 27.43 14.23 -22.82
N ALA A 81 28.60 13.67 -23.13
CA ALA A 81 29.18 12.57 -22.36
C ALA A 81 29.46 12.98 -20.90
N VAL A 82 30.01 14.16 -20.65
CA VAL A 82 30.24 14.68 -19.30
C VAL A 82 28.93 14.87 -18.54
N VAL A 83 27.90 15.45 -19.17
CA VAL A 83 26.58 15.61 -18.55
C VAL A 83 25.96 14.26 -18.20
N LEU A 84 25.99 13.30 -19.13
CA LEU A 84 25.48 11.95 -18.89
C LEU A 84 26.25 11.25 -17.76
N ALA A 85 27.58 11.34 -17.75
CA ALA A 85 28.41 10.78 -16.69
C ALA A 85 28.12 11.43 -15.33
N SER A 86 27.98 12.77 -15.28
CA SER A 86 27.61 13.48 -14.04
C SER A 86 26.23 13.07 -13.51
N VAL A 87 25.23 12.88 -14.40
CA VAL A 87 23.91 12.38 -14.00
C VAL A 87 24.01 10.96 -13.45
N VAL A 88 24.76 10.07 -14.10
CA VAL A 88 24.97 8.70 -13.61
C VAL A 88 25.63 8.70 -12.23
N VAL A 89 26.71 9.47 -12.05
CA VAL A 89 27.40 9.57 -10.75
C VAL A 89 26.46 10.12 -9.68
N ALA A 90 25.67 11.15 -9.98
CA ALA A 90 24.69 11.69 -9.04
C ALA A 90 23.62 10.66 -8.64
N LEU A 91 23.08 9.89 -9.61
CA LEU A 91 22.12 8.82 -9.34
C LEU A 91 22.74 7.68 -8.52
N LEU A 92 24.01 7.32 -8.76
CA LEU A 92 24.71 6.32 -7.96
C LEU A 92 24.91 6.80 -6.52
N ILE A 93 25.33 8.04 -6.31
CA ILE A 93 25.45 8.63 -4.95
C ILE A 93 24.08 8.62 -4.26
N PHE A 94 23.02 9.01 -4.97
CA PHE A 94 21.67 9.03 -4.41
C PHE A 94 21.15 7.62 -4.09
N GLU A 95 21.41 6.63 -4.95
CA GLU A 95 21.08 5.23 -4.71
C GLU A 95 21.80 4.68 -3.46
N VAL A 96 23.11 4.96 -3.33
CA VAL A 96 23.90 4.57 -2.15
C VAL A 96 23.31 5.21 -0.89
N PHE A 97 23.02 6.52 -0.92
CA PHE A 97 22.39 7.22 0.19
C PHE A 97 21.05 6.57 0.60
N LEU A 98 20.15 6.33 -0.35
CA LEU A 98 18.84 5.72 -0.09
C LEU A 98 18.97 4.30 0.50
N ARG A 99 19.95 3.52 0.03
CA ARG A 99 20.23 2.18 0.59
C ARG A 99 20.79 2.26 2.00
N THR A 100 21.72 3.19 2.28
CA THR A 100 22.31 3.38 3.60
C THR A 100 21.27 3.80 4.65
N VAL A 101 20.30 4.63 4.28
CA VAL A 101 19.20 5.02 5.19
C VAL A 101 18.07 3.97 5.26
N GLY A 102 18.20 2.84 4.56
CA GLY A 102 17.20 1.77 4.55
C GLY A 102 15.88 2.13 3.83
N TYR A 103 15.90 3.12 2.93
CA TYR A 103 14.72 3.53 2.19
C TYR A 103 14.22 2.41 1.27
N THR A 104 12.95 2.06 1.39
CA THR A 104 12.27 1.04 0.57
C THR A 104 10.82 1.46 0.34
N TYR A 105 10.35 1.30 -0.90
CA TYR A 105 8.96 1.45 -1.29
C TYR A 105 8.61 0.35 -2.32
N PRO A 106 8.58 -0.93 -1.86
CA PRO A 106 8.42 -2.07 -2.75
C PRO A 106 6.99 -2.21 -3.26
N VAL A 107 6.84 -2.86 -4.41
CA VAL A 107 5.56 -3.39 -4.88
C VAL A 107 5.52 -4.87 -4.52
N PHE A 108 4.68 -5.22 -3.55
CA PHE A 108 4.64 -6.59 -3.00
C PHE A 108 3.95 -7.60 -3.92
N TYR A 109 3.16 -7.15 -4.90
CA TYR A 109 2.37 -8.01 -5.77
C TYR A 109 2.92 -8.05 -7.21
N GLN A 110 2.70 -9.17 -7.87
CA GLN A 110 2.97 -9.37 -9.29
C GLN A 110 1.74 -9.97 -9.99
N PRO A 111 1.59 -9.78 -11.31
CA PRO A 111 0.57 -10.51 -12.08
C PRO A 111 0.71 -12.03 -11.92
N ASP A 112 -0.41 -12.72 -11.89
CA ASP A 112 -0.49 -14.19 -11.82
C ASP A 112 -1.57 -14.65 -12.79
N GLU A 113 -1.24 -15.57 -13.67
CA GLU A 113 -2.18 -16.01 -14.71
C GLU A 113 -3.35 -16.79 -14.14
N VAL A 114 -3.21 -17.50 -13.02
CA VAL A 114 -4.31 -18.29 -12.44
C VAL A 114 -5.16 -17.43 -11.52
N ARG A 115 -4.51 -16.66 -10.66
CA ARG A 115 -5.14 -15.96 -9.54
C ARG A 115 -5.33 -14.46 -9.78
N GLY A 116 -4.94 -13.94 -10.94
CA GLY A 116 -4.94 -12.50 -11.25
C GLY A 116 -3.68 -11.80 -10.75
N TYR A 117 -3.33 -11.99 -9.49
CA TYR A 117 -2.07 -11.52 -8.94
C TYR A 117 -1.62 -12.43 -7.80
N SER A 118 -0.36 -12.33 -7.41
CA SER A 118 0.21 -13.04 -6.27
C SER A 118 1.19 -12.14 -5.53
N LEU A 119 1.58 -12.53 -4.32
CA LEU A 119 2.77 -12.00 -3.68
C LEU A 119 4.01 -12.31 -4.52
N LYS A 120 4.95 -11.37 -4.54
CA LYS A 120 6.19 -11.46 -5.31
C LYS A 120 7.29 -12.15 -4.49
N PRO A 121 7.82 -13.30 -4.94
CA PRO A 121 8.88 -14.00 -4.21
C PRO A 121 10.12 -13.15 -3.92
N GLY A 122 10.67 -13.30 -2.72
CA GLY A 122 11.93 -12.67 -2.29
C GLY A 122 11.90 -11.15 -2.09
N ILE A 123 10.74 -10.50 -2.24
CA ILE A 123 10.63 -9.05 -2.00
C ILE A 123 10.54 -8.75 -0.50
N ALA A 124 11.13 -7.64 -0.09
CA ALA A 124 11.03 -7.16 1.28
C ALA A 124 11.03 -5.63 1.35
N GLY A 125 10.39 -5.09 2.39
CA GLY A 125 10.41 -3.67 2.70
C GLY A 125 9.31 -3.26 3.66
N TRP A 126 9.23 -1.97 3.93
CA TRP A 126 8.25 -1.43 4.87
C TRP A 126 6.86 -1.30 4.26
N TYR A 127 5.84 -1.80 4.96
CA TYR A 127 4.44 -1.47 4.76
C TYR A 127 4.01 -0.45 5.82
N ARG A 128 3.38 0.65 5.39
CA ARG A 128 2.96 1.77 6.26
C ARG A 128 1.64 2.43 5.84
N LYS A 129 0.83 1.76 5.02
CA LYS A 129 -0.46 2.30 4.59
C LYS A 129 -1.51 2.23 5.70
N GLU A 130 -1.42 1.19 6.52
CA GLU A 130 -2.26 0.91 7.68
C GLU A 130 -1.41 0.11 8.66
N GLY A 131 -1.26 0.56 9.91
CA GLY A 131 -0.22 0.05 10.79
C GLY A 131 1.19 0.27 10.23
N ALA A 132 2.17 -0.48 10.75
CA ALA A 132 3.55 -0.41 10.27
C ALA A 132 4.29 -1.72 10.56
N ALA A 133 4.78 -2.38 9.51
CA ALA A 133 5.56 -3.60 9.64
C ALA A 133 6.62 -3.71 8.54
N PHE A 134 7.75 -4.33 8.87
CA PHE A 134 8.71 -4.74 7.87
C PHE A 134 8.28 -6.10 7.29
N VAL A 135 7.90 -6.09 6.02
CA VAL A 135 7.35 -7.25 5.31
C VAL A 135 8.45 -7.98 4.56
N ARG A 136 8.43 -9.32 4.64
CA ARG A 136 9.27 -10.21 3.83
C ARG A 136 8.38 -11.25 3.18
N ILE A 137 8.58 -11.48 1.89
CA ILE A 137 7.95 -12.56 1.14
C ILE A 137 9.02 -13.60 0.84
N ASN A 138 8.75 -14.86 1.20
CA ASN A 138 9.69 -15.96 1.04
C ASN A 138 9.88 -16.35 -0.45
N SER A 139 10.73 -17.35 -0.69
CA SER A 139 11.08 -17.81 -2.04
C SER A 139 9.91 -18.44 -2.82
N ASP A 140 8.88 -18.93 -2.14
CA ASP A 140 7.67 -19.52 -2.74
C ASP A 140 6.54 -18.50 -2.99
N GLY A 141 6.75 -17.25 -2.54
CA GLY A 141 5.76 -16.18 -2.67
C GLY A 141 4.76 -16.14 -1.52
N LEU A 142 5.16 -16.50 -0.31
CA LEU A 142 4.33 -16.46 0.90
C LEU A 142 4.85 -15.40 1.87
N ARG A 143 3.96 -14.68 2.56
CA ARG A 143 4.37 -13.83 3.70
C ARG A 143 4.54 -14.70 4.93
N ASP A 144 5.63 -15.45 4.94
CA ASP A 144 6.04 -16.32 6.03
C ASP A 144 7.57 -16.53 6.00
N ARG A 145 8.10 -17.36 6.89
CA ARG A 145 9.45 -17.92 6.80
C ARG A 145 9.54 -18.93 5.65
N GLU A 146 10.75 -19.41 5.37
CA GLU A 146 10.94 -20.50 4.42
C GLU A 146 10.43 -21.82 5.02
N HIS A 147 9.71 -22.59 4.20
CA HIS A 147 9.16 -23.89 4.57
C HIS A 147 9.63 -24.96 3.59
N SER A 148 10.03 -26.13 4.11
CA SER A 148 10.36 -27.26 3.24
C SER A 148 9.08 -27.82 2.62
N LYS A 149 9.04 -28.05 1.30
CA LYS A 149 7.91 -28.78 0.69
C LYS A 149 7.83 -30.22 1.21
N GLN A 150 8.98 -30.87 1.41
CA GLN A 150 9.02 -32.17 2.07
C GLN A 150 8.66 -32.03 3.55
N LYS A 151 7.56 -32.69 3.95
CA LYS A 151 7.09 -32.72 5.33
C LYS A 151 7.98 -33.57 6.22
N ALA A 152 8.46 -32.97 7.31
CA ALA A 152 9.27 -33.67 8.29
C ALA A 152 8.42 -34.69 9.09
N PRO A 153 8.99 -35.87 9.44
CA PRO A 153 8.31 -36.83 10.31
C PRO A 153 7.84 -36.20 11.63
N GLY A 154 6.71 -36.66 12.17
CA GLY A 154 6.15 -36.14 13.43
C GLY A 154 5.62 -34.70 13.36
N THR A 155 5.47 -34.12 12.17
CA THR A 155 4.97 -32.74 11.99
C THR A 155 3.47 -32.73 11.67
N LEU A 156 2.71 -31.87 12.35
CA LEU A 156 1.37 -31.44 11.94
C LEU A 156 1.50 -30.18 11.09
N ARG A 157 1.01 -30.21 9.85
CA ARG A 157 0.98 -29.03 8.97
C ARG A 157 -0.41 -28.45 8.87
N ILE A 158 -0.51 -27.15 9.13
CA ILE A 158 -1.74 -26.37 9.02
C ILE A 158 -1.51 -25.31 7.95
N ALA A 159 -2.24 -25.40 6.84
CA ALA A 159 -2.28 -24.36 5.82
C ALA A 159 -3.35 -23.33 6.18
N VAL A 160 -2.97 -22.08 6.33
CA VAL A 160 -3.91 -20.95 6.50
C VAL A 160 -4.13 -20.31 5.14
N VAL A 161 -5.36 -20.38 4.63
CA VAL A 161 -5.77 -19.76 3.37
C VAL A 161 -6.70 -18.60 3.70
N GLY A 162 -6.58 -17.48 3.00
CA GLY A 162 -7.45 -16.33 3.23
C GLY A 162 -7.01 -15.11 2.44
N ASP A 163 -7.50 -13.95 2.88
CA ASP A 163 -7.29 -12.66 2.24
C ASP A 163 -6.26 -11.78 3.00
N SER A 164 -6.52 -10.47 3.10
CA SER A 164 -5.66 -9.49 3.78
C SER A 164 -5.51 -9.73 5.27
N TYR A 165 -6.48 -10.37 5.95
CA TYR A 165 -6.35 -10.69 7.37
C TYR A 165 -5.37 -11.84 7.61
N ALA A 166 -5.36 -12.85 6.73
CA ALA A 166 -4.35 -13.91 6.71
C ALA A 166 -2.98 -13.37 6.28
N GLU A 167 -2.96 -12.48 5.28
CA GLU A 167 -1.73 -11.81 4.85
C GLU A 167 -1.13 -10.93 5.97
N ALA A 168 -1.93 -10.22 6.76
CA ALA A 168 -1.50 -9.49 7.96
C ALA A 168 -0.33 -8.49 7.72
N PHE A 169 -0.41 -7.68 6.66
CA PHE A 169 0.63 -6.69 6.33
C PHE A 169 0.82 -5.60 7.40
N GLN A 170 -0.21 -5.36 8.19
CA GLN A 170 -0.32 -4.27 9.17
C GLN A 170 0.52 -4.52 10.43
N VAL A 171 0.86 -5.77 10.74
CA VAL A 171 1.60 -6.18 11.95
C VAL A 171 2.87 -6.97 11.62
N GLU A 172 3.82 -7.01 12.55
CA GLU A 172 5.02 -7.85 12.42
C GLU A 172 4.63 -9.33 12.30
N GLN A 173 5.42 -10.10 11.54
CA GLN A 173 5.08 -11.48 11.18
C GLN A 173 4.85 -12.37 12.40
N ASP A 174 5.70 -12.26 13.41
CA ASP A 174 5.62 -13.01 14.67
C ASP A 174 4.39 -12.65 15.51
N LYS A 175 3.75 -11.52 15.22
CA LYS A 175 2.51 -11.05 15.87
C LYS A 175 1.26 -11.40 15.08
N ALA A 176 1.39 -11.85 13.84
CA ALA A 176 0.26 -12.30 13.05
C ALA A 176 -0.43 -13.49 13.73
N PHE A 177 -1.75 -13.59 13.59
CA PHE A 177 -2.55 -14.57 14.34
C PHE A 177 -2.10 -16.00 14.10
N TRP A 178 -1.65 -16.33 12.89
CA TRP A 178 -1.17 -17.66 12.54
C TRP A 178 0.19 -17.99 13.18
N SER A 179 1.05 -16.99 13.42
CA SER A 179 2.30 -17.15 14.17
C SER A 179 2.04 -17.31 15.66
N VAL A 180 1.08 -16.55 16.21
CA VAL A 180 0.62 -16.71 17.60
C VAL A 180 0.00 -18.09 17.79
N MET A 181 -0.86 -18.50 16.85
CA MET A 181 -1.52 -19.81 16.84
C MET A 181 -0.52 -20.96 16.80
N GLU A 182 0.51 -20.89 15.95
CA GLU A 182 1.56 -21.92 15.90
C GLU A 182 2.26 -22.09 17.25
N ARG A 183 2.67 -20.98 17.89
CA ARG A 183 3.34 -21.02 19.19
C ARG A 183 2.45 -21.64 20.26
N ARG A 184 1.18 -21.22 20.32
CA ARG A 184 0.20 -21.74 21.28
C ARG A 184 -0.16 -23.20 21.05
N LEU A 185 -0.23 -23.64 19.79
CA LEU A 185 -0.43 -25.06 19.47
C LEU A 185 0.78 -25.92 19.87
N GLY A 186 1.99 -25.35 19.94
CA GLY A 186 3.16 -26.01 20.51
C GLY A 186 3.00 -26.38 22.00
N GLU A 187 2.09 -25.72 22.72
CA GLU A 187 1.75 -25.98 24.12
C GLU A 187 0.54 -26.93 24.27
N CYS A 188 -0.08 -27.35 23.16
CA CYS A 188 -1.27 -28.19 23.16
C CYS A 188 -0.97 -29.63 23.63
N PRO A 189 -1.61 -30.12 24.72
CA PRO A 189 -1.38 -31.47 25.21
C PRO A 189 -1.73 -32.57 24.19
N ALA A 190 -2.73 -32.34 23.33
CA ALA A 190 -3.11 -33.28 22.28
C ALA A 190 -2.05 -33.43 21.16
N LEU A 191 -1.06 -32.53 21.13
CA LEU A 191 0.05 -32.52 20.18
C LEU A 191 1.40 -32.80 20.86
N ALA A 192 1.40 -33.31 22.10
CA ALA A 192 2.63 -33.63 22.82
C ALA A 192 3.55 -34.54 21.97
N GLY A 193 4.80 -34.09 21.78
CA GLY A 193 5.80 -34.80 20.97
C GLY A 193 5.69 -34.58 19.45
N ARG A 194 4.71 -33.80 18.96
CA ARG A 194 4.61 -33.39 17.55
C ARG A 194 5.15 -31.98 17.36
N ARG A 195 5.75 -31.75 16.19
CA ARG A 195 6.05 -30.38 15.73
C ARG A 195 4.82 -29.81 15.05
N VAL A 196 4.48 -28.56 15.33
CA VAL A 196 3.43 -27.84 14.60
C VAL A 196 4.10 -26.90 13.61
N GLU A 197 3.61 -26.90 12.37
CA GLU A 197 4.03 -26.00 11.32
C GLU A 197 2.79 -25.37 10.70
N VAL A 198 2.59 -24.08 10.96
CA VAL A 198 1.56 -23.26 10.32
C VAL A 198 2.20 -22.55 9.14
N ILE A 199 1.56 -22.63 7.98
CA ILE A 199 2.04 -22.05 6.72
C ILE A 199 0.97 -21.10 6.20
N ASN A 200 1.31 -19.83 6.05
CA ASN A 200 0.39 -18.80 5.58
C ASN A 200 0.34 -18.70 4.05
N PHE A 201 -0.85 -18.80 3.47
CA PHE A 201 -1.14 -18.61 2.05
C PHE A 201 -2.05 -17.40 1.78
N GLY A 202 -2.27 -16.56 2.79
CA GLY A 202 -3.10 -15.36 2.67
C GLY A 202 -2.55 -14.32 1.70
N VAL A 203 -3.41 -13.72 0.89
CA VAL A 203 -3.05 -12.64 -0.05
C VAL A 203 -4.14 -11.58 -0.05
N SER A 204 -3.75 -10.31 0.16
CA SER A 204 -4.72 -9.21 0.26
C SER A 204 -5.62 -9.09 -0.97
N GLY A 205 -6.92 -8.94 -0.73
CA GLY A 205 -7.94 -8.72 -1.76
C GLY A 205 -8.35 -9.98 -2.53
N TYR A 206 -7.89 -11.15 -2.13
CA TYR A 206 -8.49 -12.40 -2.58
C TYR A 206 -9.89 -12.53 -1.97
N GLY A 207 -10.81 -13.11 -2.74
CA GLY A 207 -12.02 -13.72 -2.19
C GLY A 207 -12.01 -15.24 -2.40
N THR A 208 -13.06 -15.92 -1.97
CA THR A 208 -13.12 -17.41 -2.00
C THR A 208 -12.83 -18.06 -3.35
N ALA A 209 -13.09 -17.40 -4.48
CA ALA A 209 -12.66 -17.87 -5.80
C ALA A 209 -11.14 -18.02 -5.90
N GLN A 210 -10.38 -17.00 -5.50
CA GLN A 210 -8.91 -16.99 -5.54
C GLN A 210 -8.31 -17.88 -4.44
N GLU A 211 -9.00 -18.04 -3.31
CA GLU A 211 -8.61 -18.96 -2.24
C GLU A 211 -8.67 -20.42 -2.70
N LEU A 212 -9.73 -20.82 -3.43
CA LEU A 212 -9.83 -22.16 -4.02
C LEU A 212 -8.72 -22.40 -5.04
N LEU A 213 -8.40 -21.39 -5.85
CA LEU A 213 -7.29 -21.48 -6.79
C LEU A 213 -5.94 -21.55 -6.06
N THR A 214 -5.79 -20.87 -4.93
CA THR A 214 -4.57 -20.94 -4.11
C THR A 214 -4.40 -22.30 -3.45
N LEU A 215 -5.49 -22.91 -3.00
CA LEU A 215 -5.52 -24.30 -2.53
C LEU A 215 -4.92 -25.23 -3.60
N ARG A 216 -5.44 -25.14 -4.83
CA ARG A 216 -5.02 -25.97 -5.97
C ARG A 216 -3.60 -25.73 -6.44
N GLU A 217 -3.18 -24.48 -6.51
CA GLU A 217 -1.90 -24.09 -7.12
C GLU A 217 -0.71 -24.13 -6.16
N LYS A 218 -0.95 -24.03 -4.85
CA LYS A 218 0.13 -23.78 -3.87
C LYS A 218 0.03 -24.63 -2.62
N VAL A 219 -1.15 -24.80 -2.04
CA VAL A 219 -1.28 -25.42 -0.71
C VAL A 219 -0.85 -26.90 -0.73
N TRP A 220 -1.22 -27.62 -1.79
CA TRP A 220 -0.94 -29.06 -1.89
C TRP A 220 0.56 -29.40 -2.03
N ASP A 221 1.39 -28.45 -2.45
CA ASP A 221 2.87 -28.61 -2.49
C ASP A 221 3.47 -28.90 -1.11
N TYR A 222 2.76 -28.58 -0.03
CA TYR A 222 3.25 -28.72 1.36
C TYR A 222 2.60 -29.86 2.13
N SER A 223 1.71 -30.65 1.52
CA SER A 223 1.06 -31.80 2.17
C SER A 223 0.48 -31.48 3.57
N PRO A 224 -0.42 -30.48 3.69
CA PRO A 224 -1.03 -30.12 4.96
C PRO A 224 -1.94 -31.23 5.51
N ASP A 225 -2.03 -31.34 6.83
CA ASP A 225 -3.03 -32.17 7.51
C ASP A 225 -4.34 -31.42 7.73
N VAL A 226 -4.24 -30.10 7.83
CA VAL A 226 -5.36 -29.19 8.09
C VAL A 226 -5.28 -28.04 7.10
N VAL A 227 -6.40 -27.74 6.47
CA VAL A 227 -6.61 -26.49 5.73
C VAL A 227 -7.61 -25.66 6.53
N LEU A 228 -7.13 -24.53 7.04
CA LEU A 228 -7.93 -23.55 7.77
C LEU A 228 -8.16 -22.35 6.86
N LEU A 229 -9.41 -22.18 6.44
CA LEU A 229 -9.83 -21.02 5.67
C LEU A 229 -10.25 -19.89 6.61
N ALA A 230 -9.50 -18.78 6.59
CA ALA A 230 -9.81 -17.54 7.28
C ALA A 230 -10.72 -16.69 6.39
N LEU A 231 -12.03 -16.78 6.61
CA LEU A 231 -13.07 -16.17 5.79
C LEU A 231 -13.45 -14.78 6.33
N THR A 232 -13.17 -13.74 5.55
CA THR A 232 -13.51 -12.35 5.87
C THR A 232 -14.93 -12.05 5.38
N THR A 233 -15.86 -11.86 6.31
CA THR A 233 -17.26 -11.65 5.96
C THR A 233 -17.49 -10.34 5.21
N ASN A 234 -16.68 -9.30 5.46
CA ASN A 234 -16.84 -7.97 4.85
C ASN A 234 -16.69 -7.93 3.32
N ASN A 235 -15.92 -8.86 2.72
CA ASN A 235 -15.54 -8.82 1.31
C ASN A 235 -15.64 -10.18 0.62
N ASP A 236 -15.36 -11.32 1.23
CA ASP A 236 -15.17 -12.58 0.49
C ASP A 236 -16.41 -13.05 -0.28
N VAL A 237 -17.60 -12.77 0.25
CA VAL A 237 -18.88 -12.99 -0.46
C VAL A 237 -19.03 -12.00 -1.60
N LEU A 238 -18.80 -10.72 -1.31
CA LEU A 238 -18.89 -9.61 -2.26
C LEU A 238 -17.95 -9.82 -3.46
N ASP A 239 -16.77 -10.36 -3.17
CA ASP A 239 -15.67 -10.54 -4.11
C ASP A 239 -15.95 -11.58 -5.19
N ASN A 240 -16.93 -12.45 -4.96
CA ASN A 240 -17.40 -13.42 -5.96
C ASN A 240 -18.33 -12.82 -7.00
N SER A 241 -18.71 -11.54 -6.87
CA SER A 241 -19.53 -10.84 -7.86
C SER A 241 -18.76 -9.72 -8.53
N ARG A 242 -18.66 -9.79 -9.87
CA ARG A 242 -18.09 -8.74 -10.71
C ARG A 242 -18.82 -7.40 -10.53
N ALA A 243 -20.15 -7.46 -10.36
CA ALA A 243 -20.99 -6.28 -10.17
C ALA A 243 -20.75 -5.60 -8.81
N LEU A 244 -20.44 -6.38 -7.76
CA LEU A 244 -20.19 -5.82 -6.44
C LEU A 244 -18.72 -5.42 -6.24
N LYS A 245 -17.76 -6.25 -6.66
CA LYS A 245 -16.31 -5.97 -6.53
C LYS A 245 -15.82 -4.92 -7.53
N GLN A 246 -16.52 -4.74 -8.64
CA GLN A 246 -16.23 -3.73 -9.67
C GLN A 246 -14.80 -3.81 -10.22
N THR A 247 -14.35 -5.03 -10.56
CA THR A 247 -13.07 -5.26 -11.21
C THR A 247 -13.17 -6.37 -12.25
N ASP A 248 -12.41 -6.22 -13.33
CA ASP A 248 -12.27 -7.23 -14.37
C ASP A 248 -10.88 -7.88 -14.37
N GLU A 249 -10.08 -7.64 -13.33
CA GLU A 249 -8.66 -8.02 -13.27
C GLU A 249 -8.36 -9.29 -12.46
N ILE A 250 -9.40 -10.05 -12.07
CA ILE A 250 -9.27 -11.29 -11.28
C ILE A 250 -10.14 -12.42 -11.85
N PRO A 251 -9.84 -13.69 -11.53
CA PRO A 251 -10.74 -14.80 -11.85
C PRO A 251 -12.04 -14.72 -11.05
N TYR A 252 -13.13 -15.20 -11.66
CA TYR A 252 -14.42 -15.41 -11.02
C TYR A 252 -14.86 -16.86 -11.21
N PHE A 253 -15.78 -17.33 -10.36
CA PHE A 253 -16.57 -18.52 -10.67
C PHE A 253 -18.01 -18.11 -10.90
N VAL A 254 -18.65 -18.72 -11.90
CA VAL A 254 -20.07 -18.55 -12.18
C VAL A 254 -20.79 -19.88 -12.03
N LEU A 255 -22.00 -19.85 -11.49
CA LEU A 255 -22.86 -21.03 -11.42
C LEU A 255 -23.58 -21.23 -12.75
N ARG A 256 -23.36 -22.38 -13.39
CA ARG A 256 -24.15 -22.84 -14.54
C ARG A 256 -24.91 -24.09 -14.12
N GLY A 257 -26.17 -23.90 -13.71
CA GLY A 257 -26.88 -24.92 -12.93
C GLY A 257 -26.21 -25.10 -11.57
N ASP A 258 -25.86 -26.33 -11.20
CA ASP A 258 -25.18 -26.66 -9.95
C ASP A 258 -23.65 -26.79 -10.08
N GLN A 259 -23.11 -26.46 -11.26
CA GLN A 259 -21.67 -26.54 -11.52
C GLN A 259 -21.01 -25.17 -11.40
N LEU A 260 -19.88 -25.12 -10.67
CA LEU A 260 -18.97 -23.98 -10.69
C LEU A 260 -18.13 -24.03 -11.96
N VAL A 261 -18.21 -22.96 -12.75
CA VAL A 261 -17.40 -22.79 -13.95
C VAL A 261 -16.44 -21.62 -13.72
N LEU A 262 -15.15 -21.88 -13.86
CA LEU A 262 -14.12 -20.84 -13.78
C LEU A 262 -14.25 -19.89 -14.98
N ASP A 263 -14.41 -18.60 -14.69
CA ASP A 263 -14.28 -17.50 -15.62
C ASP A 263 -12.91 -16.84 -15.42
N ASN A 264 -11.99 -17.14 -16.34
CA ASN A 264 -10.64 -16.59 -16.38
C ASN A 264 -10.47 -15.53 -17.49
N SER A 265 -11.57 -14.95 -17.98
CA SER A 265 -11.56 -13.93 -19.05
C SER A 265 -10.76 -12.68 -18.70
N PHE A 266 -10.47 -12.43 -17.41
CA PHE A 266 -9.58 -11.35 -16.98
C PHE A 266 -8.22 -11.39 -17.68
N ARG A 267 -7.72 -12.58 -18.07
CA ARG A 267 -6.46 -12.78 -18.80
C ARG A 267 -6.46 -12.09 -20.17
N ASP A 268 -7.64 -11.94 -20.76
CA ASP A 268 -7.81 -11.36 -22.08
C ASP A 268 -7.98 -9.84 -22.07
N THR A 269 -8.14 -9.24 -20.88
CA THR A 269 -8.26 -7.80 -20.73
C THR A 269 -6.97 -7.09 -21.15
N ALA A 270 -7.13 -5.94 -21.81
CA ALA A 270 -5.99 -5.12 -22.22
C ALA A 270 -5.14 -4.67 -21.02
N SER A 271 -5.78 -4.42 -19.86
CA SER A 271 -5.08 -4.01 -18.64
C SER A 271 -4.20 -5.13 -18.09
N PHE A 272 -4.71 -6.37 -17.99
CA PHE A 272 -3.91 -7.50 -17.54
C PHE A 272 -2.74 -7.80 -18.50
N ARG A 273 -3.00 -7.88 -19.81
CA ARG A 273 -1.96 -8.12 -20.83
C ARG A 273 -0.88 -7.03 -20.82
N LEU A 274 -1.27 -5.77 -20.65
CA LEU A 274 -0.32 -4.68 -20.50
C LEU A 274 0.50 -4.85 -19.22
N ARG A 275 -0.14 -5.13 -18.07
CA ARG A 275 0.55 -5.35 -16.79
C ARG A 275 1.53 -6.51 -16.85
N ASP A 276 1.22 -7.59 -17.55
CA ASP A 276 2.15 -8.70 -17.73
C ASP A 276 3.18 -8.50 -18.87
N SER A 277 3.04 -7.49 -19.73
CA SER A 277 3.97 -7.27 -20.85
C SER A 277 5.47 -7.20 -20.45
N ALA A 278 6.35 -7.57 -21.38
CA ALA A 278 7.80 -7.55 -21.17
C ALA A 278 8.34 -6.16 -20.76
N LEU A 279 7.76 -5.08 -21.29
CA LEU A 279 8.11 -3.71 -20.91
C LEU A 279 7.76 -3.44 -19.44
N ASN A 280 6.58 -3.85 -18.98
CA ASN A 280 6.18 -3.70 -17.59
C ASN A 280 6.97 -4.62 -16.65
N ARG A 281 7.37 -5.82 -17.09
CA ARG A 281 8.31 -6.67 -16.36
C ARG A 281 9.67 -5.98 -16.19
N ALA A 282 10.22 -5.39 -17.25
CA ALA A 282 11.47 -4.63 -17.18
C ALA A 282 11.35 -3.40 -16.28
N GLY A 283 10.23 -2.66 -16.37
CA GLY A 283 9.95 -1.52 -15.51
C GLY A 283 9.80 -1.90 -14.03
N ARG A 284 9.17 -3.05 -13.73
CA ARG A 284 9.14 -3.61 -12.36
C ARG A 284 10.53 -3.96 -11.90
N TRP A 285 11.31 -4.69 -12.71
CA TRP A 285 12.68 -5.04 -12.38
C TRP A 285 13.53 -3.80 -12.03
N LEU A 286 13.46 -2.74 -12.83
CA LEU A 286 14.16 -1.48 -12.53
C LEU A 286 13.71 -0.88 -11.20
N ARG A 287 12.40 -0.84 -10.94
CA ARG A 287 11.85 -0.33 -9.67
C ARG A 287 12.33 -1.14 -8.47
N ASP A 288 12.46 -2.45 -8.61
CA ASP A 288 12.87 -3.32 -7.51
C ASP A 288 14.37 -3.21 -7.19
N HIS A 289 15.18 -2.90 -8.19
CA HIS A 289 16.63 -2.81 -8.07
C HIS A 289 17.15 -1.39 -7.84
N LEU A 290 16.35 -0.35 -8.08
CA LEU A 290 16.76 1.05 -7.97
C LEU A 290 15.87 1.81 -6.97
N ARG A 291 16.41 2.14 -5.79
CA ARG A 291 15.71 2.90 -4.75
C ARG A 291 15.32 4.30 -5.21
N PHE A 292 16.10 4.95 -6.07
CA PHE A 292 15.69 6.26 -6.59
C PHE A 292 14.43 6.17 -7.48
N VAL A 293 14.23 5.05 -8.19
CA VAL A 293 12.99 4.82 -8.97
C VAL A 293 11.80 4.64 -8.02
N GLN A 294 12.01 3.94 -6.90
CA GLN A 294 11.01 3.82 -5.82
C GLN A 294 10.63 5.20 -5.25
N ALA A 295 11.63 6.05 -4.98
CA ALA A 295 11.43 7.41 -4.47
C ALA A 295 10.66 8.31 -5.45
N ILE A 296 10.99 8.25 -6.74
CA ILE A 296 10.24 8.97 -7.78
C ILE A 296 8.78 8.49 -7.82
N HIS A 297 8.57 7.18 -7.71
CA HIS A 297 7.24 6.59 -7.74
C HIS A 297 6.39 7.00 -6.53
N GLU A 298 6.96 6.97 -5.32
CA GLU A 298 6.30 7.46 -4.11
C GLU A 298 5.99 8.95 -4.20
N ALA A 299 6.95 9.77 -4.64
CA ALA A 299 6.75 11.22 -4.81
C ALA A 299 5.63 11.53 -5.81
N HIS A 300 5.56 10.77 -6.91
CA HIS A 300 4.49 10.91 -7.89
C HIS A 300 3.12 10.53 -7.30
N ALA A 301 3.04 9.43 -6.54
CA ALA A 301 1.83 9.01 -5.86
C ALA A 301 1.36 10.05 -4.82
N ALA A 302 2.28 10.56 -3.98
CA ALA A 302 2.00 11.57 -2.97
C ALA A 302 1.61 12.93 -3.57
N LEU A 303 2.17 13.29 -4.73
CA LEU A 303 1.77 14.50 -5.44
C LEU A 303 0.35 14.36 -6.00
N LYS A 304 0.03 13.18 -6.58
CA LYS A 304 -1.30 12.89 -7.11
C LYS A 304 -2.38 12.91 -6.02
N SER A 305 -2.12 12.34 -4.85
CA SER A 305 -3.06 12.37 -3.72
C SER A 305 -3.29 13.80 -3.22
N LYS A 306 -2.22 14.58 -3.01
CA LYS A 306 -2.34 16.00 -2.62
C LYS A 306 -3.10 16.84 -3.64
N LEU A 307 -2.93 16.56 -4.94
CA LEU A 307 -3.68 17.22 -6.01
C LEU A 307 -5.17 16.85 -5.95
N ALA A 308 -5.51 15.59 -5.70
CA ALA A 308 -6.90 15.15 -5.52
C ALA A 308 -7.54 15.84 -4.31
N GLU A 309 -6.90 15.79 -3.14
CA GLU A 309 -7.36 16.48 -1.93
C GLU A 309 -7.55 17.99 -2.17
N TRP A 310 -6.63 18.62 -2.88
CA TRP A 310 -6.75 20.05 -3.21
C TRP A 310 -7.95 20.32 -4.13
N ARG A 311 -8.21 19.47 -5.12
CA ARG A 311 -9.37 19.57 -6.02
C ARG A 311 -10.67 19.42 -5.24
N GLU A 312 -10.76 18.43 -4.37
CA GLU A 312 -11.93 18.21 -3.50
C GLU A 312 -12.18 19.38 -2.56
N ARG A 313 -11.14 19.86 -1.85
CA ARG A 313 -11.26 21.04 -0.97
C ARG A 313 -11.69 22.28 -1.74
N ARG A 314 -11.21 22.44 -2.98
CA ARG A 314 -11.61 23.56 -3.84
C ARG A 314 -13.06 23.43 -4.30
N ALA A 315 -13.50 22.23 -4.70
CA ALA A 315 -14.88 21.94 -5.07
C ALA A 315 -15.83 22.17 -3.87
N ALA A 316 -15.48 21.68 -2.68
CA ALA A 316 -16.25 21.90 -1.46
C ALA A 316 -16.36 23.40 -1.08
N ARG A 317 -15.27 24.17 -1.27
CA ARG A 317 -15.30 25.62 -1.06
C ARG A 317 -16.20 26.35 -2.06
N GLN A 318 -16.20 25.92 -3.33
CA GLN A 318 -17.06 26.49 -4.37
C GLN A 318 -18.53 26.13 -4.16
N ALA A 319 -18.84 24.89 -3.78
CA ALA A 319 -20.20 24.46 -3.42
C ALA A 319 -20.75 25.28 -2.25
N LYS A 320 -19.92 25.50 -1.20
CA LYS A 320 -20.27 26.32 -0.04
C LYS A 320 -20.46 27.81 -0.38
N GLN A 321 -19.78 28.33 -1.40
CA GLN A 321 -19.95 29.71 -1.87
C GLN A 321 -21.20 29.90 -2.75
N ASN A 322 -21.62 28.88 -3.48
CA ASN A 322 -22.76 28.94 -4.40
C ASN A 322 -24.10 28.50 -3.75
N GLY A 323 -24.14 28.28 -2.43
CA GLY A 323 -25.35 27.88 -1.71
C GLY A 323 -25.86 26.47 -2.05
N GLY A 324 -25.06 25.64 -2.72
CA GLY A 324 -25.42 24.28 -3.11
C GLY A 324 -24.92 23.25 -2.09
N THR A 325 -25.82 22.38 -1.63
CA THR A 325 -25.47 21.16 -0.90
C THR A 325 -24.51 20.33 -1.76
N PRO A 326 -23.40 19.77 -1.23
CA PRO A 326 -22.47 18.99 -2.04
C PRO A 326 -23.14 17.67 -2.44
N GLY A 327 -23.67 17.59 -3.65
CA GLY A 327 -24.02 16.33 -4.29
C GLY A 327 -22.74 15.65 -4.76
N GLY A 328 -22.43 14.48 -4.21
CA GLY A 328 -21.40 13.59 -4.73
C GLY A 328 -21.78 13.16 -6.14
N SER A 329 -21.19 13.80 -7.14
CA SER A 329 -21.30 13.36 -8.53
C SER A 329 -20.36 12.17 -8.72
N GLY A 330 -20.95 10.98 -8.81
CA GLY A 330 -20.31 9.85 -9.46
C GLY A 330 -19.98 10.24 -10.90
N ALA A 331 -18.70 10.40 -11.19
CA ALA A 331 -18.19 10.53 -12.55
C ALA A 331 -16.73 10.05 -12.62
N ASN A 332 -16.57 8.89 -13.26
CA ASN A 332 -15.40 8.44 -14.02
C ASN A 332 -14.09 8.18 -13.26
N ALA A 333 -14.06 7.08 -12.51
CA ALA A 333 -12.83 6.31 -12.29
C ALA A 333 -12.47 5.49 -13.55
N ALA A 334 -12.08 6.16 -14.63
CA ALA A 334 -11.56 5.50 -15.84
C ALA A 334 -10.11 5.90 -16.19
N ASP A 335 -9.54 6.94 -15.57
CA ASP A 335 -8.21 7.47 -15.96
C ASP A 335 -7.12 7.33 -14.88
N SER A 336 -7.20 6.29 -14.04
CA SER A 336 -6.12 5.96 -13.12
C SER A 336 -5.83 4.48 -12.91
N ALA A 337 -6.29 3.64 -13.83
CA ALA A 337 -5.84 2.25 -13.93
C ALA A 337 -4.54 2.17 -14.74
N ASN A 338 -3.44 2.74 -14.22
CA ASN A 338 -2.08 2.43 -14.70
C ASN A 338 -1.01 3.18 -13.87
N ALA A 339 -0.83 2.76 -12.61
CA ALA A 339 0.45 2.80 -11.91
C ALA A 339 0.25 2.29 -10.47
N ALA A 340 0.90 1.16 -10.16
CA ALA A 340 0.95 0.48 -8.86
C ALA A 340 -0.29 -0.37 -8.52
N GLY A 341 -0.09 -1.70 -8.49
CA GLY A 341 -1.01 -2.65 -7.87
C GLY A 341 -1.02 -2.45 -6.35
N GLY A 342 -1.71 -1.40 -5.91
CA GLY A 342 -2.23 -1.31 -4.56
C GLY A 342 -3.59 -1.97 -4.53
N ALA A 343 -3.77 -2.92 -3.62
CA ALA A 343 -5.08 -3.25 -3.08
C ALA A 343 -5.87 -1.95 -2.86
N GLN A 344 -7.11 -1.96 -3.32
CA GLN A 344 -8.02 -0.83 -3.29
C GLN A 344 -8.06 -0.24 -1.87
N GLY A 345 -8.01 1.08 -1.80
CA GLY A 345 -7.85 1.82 -0.56
C GLY A 345 -9.00 1.55 0.41
N ALA A 346 -8.66 1.47 1.70
CA ALA A 346 -9.59 1.58 2.80
C ALA A 346 -10.50 2.82 2.60
N PRO A 347 -11.79 2.76 2.99
CA PRO A 347 -12.66 3.93 2.96
C PRO A 347 -12.07 5.02 3.86
N GLN A 348 -11.67 6.16 3.27
CA GLN A 348 -11.28 7.34 4.04
C GLN A 348 -12.51 7.99 4.68
N GLU A 349 -12.35 8.40 5.94
CA GLU A 349 -13.32 9.14 6.73
C GLU A 349 -13.96 10.33 5.99
N GLY A 350 -15.29 10.42 6.06
CA GLY A 350 -16.01 11.62 5.68
C GLY A 350 -17.52 11.41 5.63
N VAL A 351 -18.20 11.83 6.70
CA VAL A 351 -19.67 12.03 6.85
C VAL A 351 -20.52 10.80 6.49
N PRO A 352 -21.34 10.25 7.40
CA PRO A 352 -22.26 9.17 7.05
C PRO A 352 -23.25 9.67 5.98
N THR A 353 -23.00 9.33 4.72
CA THR A 353 -23.98 9.44 3.65
C THR A 353 -25.07 8.39 3.89
N ASP A 354 -26.32 8.73 3.59
CA ASP A 354 -27.48 7.85 3.80
C ASP A 354 -27.46 6.57 2.93
N GLU A 355 -26.51 6.43 2.02
CA GLU A 355 -26.30 5.21 1.23
C GLU A 355 -25.45 4.19 2.01
N LEU A 356 -26.05 3.06 2.35
CA LEU A 356 -25.33 1.92 2.90
C LEU A 356 -24.37 1.36 1.83
N GLY A 357 -23.06 1.43 2.08
CA GLY A 357 -22.07 0.82 1.20
C GLY A 357 -22.31 -0.68 1.01
N ALA A 358 -21.99 -1.23 -0.16
CA ALA A 358 -22.28 -2.62 -0.52
C ALA A 358 -21.82 -3.62 0.56
N ALA A 359 -20.62 -3.45 1.13
CA ALA A 359 -20.08 -4.32 2.18
C ALA A 359 -20.99 -4.41 3.42
N ASN A 360 -21.75 -3.37 3.77
CA ASN A 360 -22.66 -3.37 4.91
C ASN A 360 -23.88 -4.28 4.72
N MET A 361 -24.12 -4.77 3.50
CA MET A 361 -25.23 -5.68 3.19
C MET A 361 -24.99 -7.09 3.71
N ILE A 362 -23.77 -7.43 4.11
CA ILE A 362 -23.42 -8.74 4.64
C ILE A 362 -24.15 -9.08 5.95
N TYR A 363 -24.57 -8.08 6.73
CA TYR A 363 -25.21 -8.26 8.03
C TYR A 363 -26.68 -8.70 7.95
N ARG A 364 -27.24 -8.87 6.75
CA ARG A 364 -28.64 -9.24 6.56
C ARG A 364 -28.82 -10.20 5.40
N GLU A 365 -30.01 -10.79 5.34
CA GLU A 365 -30.39 -11.66 4.23
C GLU A 365 -30.34 -10.91 2.89
N PRO A 366 -29.78 -11.52 1.82
CA PRO A 366 -29.63 -10.86 0.53
C PRO A 366 -30.98 -10.50 -0.10
N GLN A 367 -31.13 -9.21 -0.41
CA GLN A 367 -32.40 -8.64 -0.90
C GLN A 367 -32.50 -8.61 -2.42
N ASP A 368 -31.37 -8.60 -3.12
CA ASP A 368 -31.29 -8.56 -4.59
C ASP A 368 -30.57 -9.79 -5.16
N ASP A 369 -30.75 -10.00 -6.46
CA ASP A 369 -30.23 -11.17 -7.16
C ASP A 369 -28.70 -11.20 -7.24
N VAL A 370 -28.05 -10.03 -7.21
CA VAL A 370 -26.58 -9.94 -7.26
C VAL A 370 -25.99 -10.49 -5.98
N TRP A 371 -26.53 -10.10 -4.82
CA TRP A 371 -26.12 -10.64 -3.53
C TRP A 371 -26.53 -12.11 -3.36
N ARG A 372 -27.71 -12.51 -3.83
CA ARG A 372 -28.12 -13.93 -3.80
C ARG A 372 -27.16 -14.80 -4.60
N ASP A 373 -26.77 -14.37 -5.80
CA ASP A 373 -25.81 -15.09 -6.63
C ASP A 373 -24.42 -15.15 -5.98
N ALA A 374 -23.92 -14.02 -5.48
CA ALA A 374 -22.65 -13.95 -4.76
C ALA A 374 -22.60 -14.94 -3.58
N TRP A 375 -23.67 -15.00 -2.78
CA TRP A 375 -23.81 -15.99 -1.71
C TRP A 375 -23.82 -17.42 -2.24
N ARG A 376 -24.61 -17.73 -3.27
CA ARG A 376 -24.66 -19.10 -3.85
C ARG A 376 -23.31 -19.56 -4.38
N VAL A 377 -22.58 -18.69 -5.08
CA VAL A 377 -21.23 -18.95 -5.57
C VAL A 377 -20.29 -19.22 -4.40
N THR A 378 -20.31 -18.37 -3.36
CA THR A 378 -19.48 -18.53 -2.15
C THR A 378 -19.75 -19.87 -1.46
N GLU A 379 -21.02 -20.20 -1.20
CA GLU A 379 -21.39 -21.45 -0.53
C GLU A 379 -20.92 -22.67 -1.33
N LYS A 380 -21.08 -22.64 -2.66
CA LYS A 380 -20.62 -23.73 -3.52
C LYS A 380 -19.10 -23.82 -3.58
N LEU A 381 -18.38 -22.70 -3.53
CA LEU A 381 -16.92 -22.67 -3.45
C LEU A 381 -16.42 -23.30 -2.15
N LEU A 382 -17.03 -22.96 -1.01
CA LEU A 382 -16.70 -23.55 0.29
C LEU A 382 -16.96 -25.07 0.33
N ALA A 383 -18.09 -25.52 -0.20
CA ALA A 383 -18.37 -26.95 -0.34
C ALA A 383 -17.33 -27.65 -1.24
N THR A 384 -16.96 -27.01 -2.35
CA THR A 384 -15.93 -27.55 -3.28
C THR A 384 -14.55 -27.63 -2.63
N MET A 385 -14.14 -26.60 -1.87
CA MET A 385 -12.91 -26.66 -1.08
C MET A 385 -12.97 -27.80 -0.06
N SER A 386 -14.09 -27.96 0.64
CA SER A 386 -14.27 -29.03 1.61
C SER A 386 -14.09 -30.41 0.99
N ASP A 387 -14.74 -30.67 -0.14
CA ASP A 387 -14.65 -31.95 -0.85
C ASP A 387 -13.23 -32.23 -1.33
N GLU A 388 -12.56 -31.22 -1.89
CA GLU A 388 -11.17 -31.33 -2.33
C GLU A 388 -10.24 -31.64 -1.16
N VAL A 389 -10.34 -30.90 -0.06
CA VAL A 389 -9.51 -31.10 1.14
C VAL A 389 -9.71 -32.50 1.74
N LYS A 390 -10.96 -32.95 1.84
CA LYS A 390 -11.30 -34.31 2.30
C LYS A 390 -10.74 -35.38 1.37
N SER A 391 -10.78 -35.17 0.04
CA SER A 391 -10.24 -36.12 -0.94
C SER A 391 -8.73 -36.28 -0.84
N HIS A 392 -8.02 -35.26 -0.35
CA HIS A 392 -6.59 -35.30 -0.02
C HIS A 392 -6.29 -35.85 1.38
N GLY A 393 -7.30 -36.31 2.12
CA GLY A 393 -7.14 -36.88 3.47
C GLY A 393 -6.88 -35.83 4.56
N ALA A 394 -7.01 -34.54 4.25
CA ALA A 394 -6.84 -33.45 5.20
C ALA A 394 -8.17 -33.03 5.84
N LYS A 395 -8.10 -32.30 6.96
CA LYS A 395 -9.27 -31.70 7.62
C LYS A 395 -9.50 -30.29 7.11
N PHE A 396 -10.75 -29.97 6.78
CA PHE A 396 -11.15 -28.64 6.37
C PHE A 396 -11.88 -27.91 7.49
N PHE A 397 -11.38 -26.73 7.84
CA PHE A 397 -12.00 -25.84 8.81
C PHE A 397 -12.21 -24.47 8.19
N VAL A 398 -13.36 -23.86 8.46
CA VAL A 398 -13.64 -22.46 8.11
C VAL A 398 -13.72 -21.66 9.41
N VAL A 399 -13.04 -20.53 9.43
CA VAL A 399 -13.08 -19.57 10.53
C VAL A 399 -13.61 -18.27 9.97
N THR A 400 -14.76 -17.81 10.46
CA THR A 400 -15.25 -16.47 10.10
C THR A 400 -14.55 -15.43 10.96
N LEU A 401 -13.91 -14.45 10.33
CA LEU A 401 -13.20 -13.36 11.02
C LEU A 401 -14.20 -12.28 11.49
N SER A 402 -13.70 -11.25 12.17
CA SER A 402 -14.52 -10.12 12.62
C SER A 402 -14.33 -8.88 11.77
N ASN A 403 -15.39 -8.08 11.67
CA ASN A 403 -15.36 -6.70 11.19
C ASN A 403 -15.29 -5.76 12.40
N GLY A 404 -14.69 -4.59 12.24
CA GLY A 404 -14.48 -3.64 13.35
C GLY A 404 -15.75 -3.32 14.13
N ILE A 405 -16.87 -3.11 13.42
CA ILE A 405 -18.16 -2.80 14.06
C ILE A 405 -18.77 -3.99 14.84
N GLN A 406 -18.43 -5.24 14.51
CA GLN A 406 -18.91 -6.40 15.27
C GLN A 406 -18.26 -6.46 16.65
N VAL A 407 -17.03 -5.99 16.79
CA VAL A 407 -16.23 -6.07 18.03
C VAL A 407 -15.94 -4.70 18.63
N TYR A 408 -16.70 -3.68 18.22
CA TYR A 408 -16.58 -2.34 18.77
C TYR A 408 -16.96 -2.36 20.25
N PRO A 409 -16.13 -1.88 21.20
CA PRO A 409 -16.33 -2.07 22.65
C PRO A 409 -17.62 -1.47 23.23
N GLU A 410 -18.18 -0.47 22.55
CA GLU A 410 -19.45 0.14 22.92
C GLU A 410 -20.63 -0.58 22.25
N ALA A 411 -21.37 -1.37 23.02
CA ALA A 411 -22.58 -2.07 22.55
C ALA A 411 -23.59 -1.13 21.86
N ALA A 412 -23.78 0.08 22.39
CA ALA A 412 -24.68 1.08 21.80
C ALA A 412 -24.28 1.49 20.36
N ALA A 413 -22.97 1.51 20.04
CA ALA A 413 -22.50 1.80 18.69
C ALA A 413 -22.86 0.65 17.74
N ARG A 414 -22.68 -0.60 18.18
CA ARG A 414 -23.04 -1.80 17.42
C ARG A 414 -24.53 -1.87 17.14
N GLU A 415 -25.35 -1.63 18.17
CA GLU A 415 -26.81 -1.60 18.04
C GLU A 415 -27.30 -0.48 17.11
N ALA A 416 -26.71 0.72 17.21
CA ALA A 416 -27.04 1.83 16.33
C ALA A 416 -26.71 1.50 14.87
N PHE A 417 -25.57 0.85 14.64
CA PHE A 417 -25.19 0.40 13.31
C PHE A 417 -26.11 -0.71 12.78
N ALA A 418 -26.43 -1.72 13.59
CA ALA A 418 -27.37 -2.79 13.24
C ALA A 418 -28.73 -2.23 12.80
N ARG A 419 -29.28 -1.27 13.56
CA ARG A 419 -30.51 -0.55 13.20
C ARG A 419 -30.37 0.20 11.86
N ARG A 420 -29.24 0.88 11.63
CA ARG A 420 -28.97 1.62 10.40
C ARG A 420 -28.93 0.71 9.17
N VAL A 421 -28.33 -0.49 9.29
CA VAL A 421 -28.26 -1.46 8.19
C VAL A 421 -29.52 -2.32 8.05
N GLY A 422 -30.49 -2.17 8.97
CA GLY A 422 -31.71 -2.98 9.02
C GLY A 422 -31.44 -4.45 9.35
N ALA A 423 -30.42 -4.72 10.16
CA ALA A 423 -30.08 -6.05 10.64
C ALA A 423 -30.56 -6.24 12.08
N GLN A 424 -30.93 -7.48 12.45
CA GLN A 424 -31.30 -7.82 13.83
C GLN A 424 -30.09 -7.78 14.77
N ASP A 425 -28.96 -8.25 14.25
CA ASP A 425 -27.65 -8.25 14.88
C ASP A 425 -26.58 -8.24 13.78
N LEU A 426 -25.31 -8.22 14.17
CA LEU A 426 -24.19 -8.13 13.22
C LEU A 426 -23.58 -9.50 12.89
N PHE A 427 -24.27 -10.61 13.15
CA PHE A 427 -23.75 -11.98 13.03
C PHE A 427 -24.56 -12.87 12.06
N TYR A 428 -25.30 -12.28 11.12
CA TYR A 428 -26.08 -13.01 10.12
C TYR A 428 -25.20 -13.96 9.28
N ALA A 429 -24.07 -13.45 8.78
CA ALA A 429 -23.17 -14.20 7.90
C ALA A 429 -22.58 -15.43 8.62
N GLU A 430 -22.15 -15.24 9.86
CA GLU A 430 -21.60 -16.27 10.73
C GLU A 430 -22.61 -17.40 10.98
N ARG A 431 -23.89 -17.06 11.23
CA ARG A 431 -24.95 -18.07 11.36
C ARG A 431 -25.20 -18.81 10.05
N ARG A 432 -25.16 -18.11 8.92
CA ARG A 432 -25.34 -18.71 7.60
C ARG A 432 -24.21 -19.67 7.24
N PHE A 433 -22.95 -19.28 7.48
CA PHE A 433 -21.79 -20.16 7.27
C PHE A 433 -21.80 -21.36 8.21
N LYS A 434 -22.19 -21.18 9.48
CA LYS A 434 -22.37 -22.29 10.41
C LYS A 434 -23.38 -23.32 9.89
N SER A 435 -24.54 -22.84 9.44
CA SER A 435 -25.61 -23.68 8.87
C SER A 435 -25.15 -24.38 7.57
N LEU A 436 -24.35 -23.69 6.74
CA LEU A 436 -23.72 -24.30 5.56
C LEU A 436 -22.79 -25.45 5.95
N GLY A 437 -21.89 -25.24 6.91
CA GLY A 437 -20.96 -26.28 7.36
C GLY A 437 -21.66 -27.51 7.92
N GLU A 438 -22.74 -27.31 8.68
CA GLU A 438 -23.59 -28.41 9.18
C GLU A 438 -24.22 -29.21 8.04
N ARG A 439 -24.64 -28.54 6.96
CA ARG A 439 -25.30 -29.15 5.82
C ARG A 439 -24.33 -29.85 4.85
N GLU A 440 -23.14 -29.28 4.63
CA GLU A 440 -22.12 -29.79 3.69
C GLU A 440 -21.02 -30.62 4.40
N GLY A 441 -21.11 -30.77 5.73
CA GLY A 441 -20.25 -31.62 6.52
C GLY A 441 -18.83 -31.09 6.73
N PHE A 442 -18.67 -29.80 7.04
CA PHE A 442 -17.39 -29.22 7.50
C PHE A 442 -17.59 -28.31 8.71
N THR A 443 -16.56 -28.17 9.54
CA THR A 443 -16.67 -27.40 10.78
C THR A 443 -16.41 -25.92 10.51
N VAL A 444 -17.35 -25.09 10.99
CA VAL A 444 -17.20 -23.63 11.04
C VAL A 444 -17.04 -23.16 12.47
N PHE A 445 -15.98 -22.38 12.71
CA PHE A 445 -15.76 -21.65 13.96
C PHE A 445 -16.03 -20.16 13.74
N ASN A 446 -17.08 -19.67 14.40
CA ASN A 446 -17.44 -18.26 14.33
C ASN A 446 -16.62 -17.49 15.37
N LEU A 447 -15.49 -16.91 14.96
CA LEU A 447 -14.57 -16.24 15.87
C LEU A 447 -15.08 -14.85 16.33
N ALA A 448 -15.84 -14.16 15.48
CA ALA A 448 -16.29 -12.78 15.75
C ALA A 448 -17.10 -12.60 17.06
N PRO A 449 -18.04 -13.49 17.43
CA PRO A 449 -18.73 -13.42 18.73
C PRO A 449 -17.78 -13.54 19.95
N ASP A 450 -16.76 -14.38 19.87
CA ASP A 450 -15.79 -14.56 20.97
C ASP A 450 -14.88 -13.33 21.09
N LEU A 451 -14.45 -12.77 19.96
CA LEU A 451 -13.72 -11.50 19.92
C LEU A 451 -14.57 -10.32 20.44
N GLN A 452 -15.89 -10.31 20.16
CA GLN A 452 -16.80 -9.30 20.71
C GLN A 452 -16.84 -9.39 22.23
N SER A 453 -16.97 -10.62 22.76
CA SER A 453 -17.02 -10.86 24.21
C SER A 453 -15.72 -10.41 24.89
N TYR A 454 -14.57 -10.69 24.28
CA TYR A 454 -13.27 -10.20 24.76
C TYR A 454 -13.19 -8.66 24.76
N ALA A 455 -13.59 -8.01 23.66
CA ALA A 455 -13.58 -6.56 23.53
C ALA A 455 -14.52 -5.87 24.54
N ASP A 456 -15.66 -6.48 24.83
CA ASP A 456 -16.63 -6.00 25.84
C ASP A 456 -16.08 -6.07 27.25
N GLU A 457 -15.46 -7.21 27.61
CA GLU A 457 -14.88 -7.44 28.92
C GLU A 457 -13.67 -6.52 29.18
N HIS A 458 -12.78 -6.41 28.19
CA HIS A 458 -11.50 -5.71 28.35
C HIS A 458 -11.55 -4.24 27.94
N ARG A 459 -12.64 -3.81 27.27
CA ARG A 459 -12.82 -2.44 26.75
C ARG A 459 -11.70 -2.01 25.81
N VAL A 460 -11.31 -2.90 24.90
CA VAL A 460 -10.21 -2.68 23.95
C VAL A 460 -10.68 -2.78 22.51
N PHE A 461 -10.14 -1.92 21.65
CA PHE A 461 -10.30 -2.07 20.21
C PHE A 461 -9.40 -3.18 19.68
N LEU A 462 -9.97 -4.11 18.94
CA LEU A 462 -9.23 -5.19 18.25
C LEU A 462 -8.91 -4.83 16.79
N HIS A 463 -9.46 -3.73 16.29
CA HIS A 463 -9.25 -3.24 14.92
C HIS A 463 -8.63 -1.84 14.93
N GLY A 464 -7.94 -1.54 13.85
CA GLY A 464 -7.51 -0.20 13.51
C GLY A 464 -6.23 0.27 14.19
N PHE A 465 -5.66 1.32 13.61
CA PHE A 465 -4.33 1.81 13.97
C PHE A 465 -4.34 3.33 14.06
N GLY A 466 -3.60 3.87 15.04
CA GLY A 466 -3.42 5.32 15.18
C GLY A 466 -4.76 6.04 15.43
N ARG A 467 -5.22 6.82 14.45
CA ARG A 467 -6.46 7.61 14.56
C ARG A 467 -7.72 6.83 14.17
N GLU A 468 -7.56 5.70 13.47
CA GLU A 468 -8.66 4.89 12.92
C GLU A 468 -9.00 3.69 13.84
N LEU A 469 -8.88 3.84 15.17
CA LEU A 469 -9.17 2.76 16.10
C LEU A 469 -10.63 2.29 15.97
N GLY A 470 -10.82 0.97 15.93
CA GLY A 470 -12.12 0.32 15.73
C GLY A 470 -12.54 0.15 14.26
N ASN A 471 -11.72 0.60 13.31
CA ASN A 471 -11.97 0.48 11.87
C ASN A 471 -10.79 -0.19 11.14
N GLY A 472 -11.02 -0.81 9.99
CA GLY A 472 -9.97 -1.49 9.22
C GLY A 472 -9.60 -2.88 9.75
N HIS A 473 -8.37 -3.30 9.53
CA HIS A 473 -7.86 -4.64 9.87
C HIS A 473 -7.68 -4.81 11.37
N TRP A 474 -7.47 -6.07 11.79
CA TRP A 474 -7.01 -6.36 13.14
C TRP A 474 -5.72 -5.61 13.46
N ASN A 475 -5.70 -5.03 14.66
CA ASN A 475 -4.48 -4.53 15.24
C ASN A 475 -3.68 -5.66 15.90
N GLU A 476 -2.56 -5.32 16.52
CA GLU A 476 -1.71 -6.30 17.20
C GLU A 476 -2.49 -7.12 18.26
N GLU A 477 -3.38 -6.47 19.02
CA GLU A 477 -4.20 -7.13 20.03
C GLU A 477 -5.25 -8.03 19.37
N GLY A 478 -5.90 -7.59 18.30
CA GLY A 478 -6.82 -8.41 17.51
C GLY A 478 -6.16 -9.68 16.97
N HIS A 479 -4.97 -9.56 16.38
CA HIS A 479 -4.21 -10.73 15.92
C HIS A 479 -3.79 -11.66 17.07
N ARG A 480 -3.37 -11.10 18.21
CA ARG A 480 -2.97 -11.88 19.38
C ARG A 480 -4.13 -12.71 19.93
N VAL A 481 -5.27 -12.08 20.20
CA VAL A 481 -6.45 -12.73 20.77
C VAL A 481 -7.02 -13.76 19.80
N ALA A 482 -7.14 -13.42 18.51
CA ALA A 482 -7.58 -14.36 17.48
C ALA A 482 -6.68 -15.60 17.41
N GLY A 483 -5.36 -15.42 17.43
CA GLY A 483 -4.41 -16.53 17.39
C GLY A 483 -4.49 -17.44 18.61
N GLU A 484 -4.71 -16.88 19.80
CA GLU A 484 -4.89 -17.64 21.04
C GLU A 484 -6.20 -18.44 21.06
N MET A 485 -7.32 -17.80 20.71
CA MET A 485 -8.62 -18.47 20.61
C MET A 485 -8.61 -19.59 19.57
N LEU A 486 -7.99 -19.35 18.40
CA LEU A 486 -7.86 -20.35 17.36
C LEU A 486 -7.00 -21.53 17.79
N ALA A 487 -5.88 -21.29 18.48
CA ALA A 487 -5.05 -22.36 18.99
C ALA A 487 -5.78 -23.21 20.04
N GLN A 488 -6.51 -22.57 20.96
CA GLN A 488 -7.31 -23.27 21.95
C GLN A 488 -8.39 -24.13 21.28
N TRP A 489 -9.14 -23.55 20.35
CA TRP A 489 -10.18 -24.24 19.61
C TRP A 489 -9.62 -25.41 18.79
N LEU A 490 -8.56 -25.20 18.02
CA LEU A 490 -7.90 -26.26 17.23
C LEU A 490 -7.33 -27.36 18.13
N CYS A 491 -6.71 -27.03 19.27
CA CYS A 491 -6.21 -28.02 20.21
C CYS A 491 -7.34 -28.96 20.68
N GLN A 492 -8.53 -28.40 20.95
CA GLN A 492 -9.72 -29.18 21.29
C GLN A 492 -10.19 -30.05 20.12
N GLN A 493 -10.30 -29.48 18.91
CA GLN A 493 -10.69 -30.26 17.72
C GLN A 493 -9.72 -31.43 17.46
N ILE A 494 -8.42 -31.21 17.64
CA ILE A 494 -7.38 -32.24 17.45
C ILE A 494 -7.53 -33.36 18.48
N ALA A 495 -7.84 -33.02 19.73
CA ALA A 495 -8.10 -33.97 20.79
C ALA A 495 -9.33 -34.84 20.49
N ASP A 496 -10.40 -34.21 20.02
CA ASP A 496 -11.71 -34.83 19.77
C ASP A 496 -11.71 -35.72 18.53
N PHE A 497 -11.13 -35.26 17.42
CA PHE A 497 -11.09 -36.02 16.17
C PHE A 497 -10.01 -37.08 16.10
N GLY A 498 -9.20 -37.21 17.15
CA GLY A 498 -8.16 -38.22 17.22
C GLY A 498 -7.22 -38.14 16.02
N MET A 499 -6.69 -36.95 15.71
CA MET A 499 -5.52 -36.83 14.82
C MET A 499 -4.24 -37.36 15.51
N ARG A 500 -4.39 -38.49 16.21
CA ARG A 500 -3.39 -39.31 16.86
C ARG A 500 -3.05 -40.41 15.86
N ASN A 501 -1.95 -40.18 15.14
CA ASN A 501 -1.23 -41.10 14.24
C ASN A 501 -2.08 -41.99 13.31
N ALA A 502 -1.94 -41.77 12.00
CA ALA A 502 -1.68 -42.91 11.14
C ALA A 502 -0.22 -43.30 11.40
N ASP A 503 -0.02 -44.47 12.02
CA ASP A 503 1.29 -45.12 12.14
C ASP A 503 1.82 -45.56 10.77
#